data_AF-A0ABD3XYG7-F1
#
_entry.id   AF-A0ABD3XYG7-F1
#
_cell.length_a   1.000
_cell.length_b   1.000
_cell.length_c   1.000
_cell.angle_alpha   90.00
_cell.angle_beta   90.00
_cell.angle_gamma   90.00
#
_symmetry.space_group_name_H-M   'P 1'
#
loop_
_entity.id
_entity.type
_entity.pdbx_description
1 polymer ?
#
loop_
_entity_poly.entity_id
_entity_poly.type
_entity_poly.pdbx_seq_one_letter_code
_entity_poly.pdbx_strand_id
1 'polypeptide(L)'
;MSRKPDFEYIKLSSRNVDFQNADWRLIDGIEYPSGKSMALTEVEVKHLFQMYGVLYPNIAISAESVCISYRSVRQVSIYGSILGAKHGRSYRSAMILAHWSDGDCKIAGCNAVDLTPRPGQIEKLLLHNLFVDGKMCLHLIAKVIWFTELDESLKNMYGKPVEVWRSDSFEREGPAVFIPVQRMKSKFVYAYKTIKSKKVIIVCPRDRYLV
;
A
#
# COMPACT_ATOMS: atom_id res chain seq x y z
N MET A 1 -24.22 -6.54 -13.76
CA MET A 1 -23.09 -6.84 -14.66
C MET A 1 -21.82 -6.96 -13.82
N SER A 2 -21.25 -8.16 -13.72
CA SER A 2 -19.95 -8.38 -13.08
C SER A 2 -18.88 -7.70 -13.96
N ARG A 3 -18.30 -6.58 -13.48
CA ARG A 3 -17.10 -6.00 -14.08
C ARG A 3 -15.98 -7.01 -13.81
N LYS A 4 -15.39 -7.56 -14.88
CA LYS A 4 -14.22 -8.44 -14.74
C LYS A 4 -13.10 -7.65 -14.06
N PRO A 5 -12.32 -8.26 -13.16
CA PRO A 5 -11.11 -7.62 -12.66
C PRO A 5 -10.22 -7.24 -13.85
N ASP A 6 -9.77 -5.99 -13.89
CA ASP A 6 -8.88 -5.54 -14.96
C ASP A 6 -7.52 -6.24 -14.78
N PHE A 7 -7.09 -6.95 -15.81
CA PHE A 7 -5.85 -7.73 -15.82
C PHE A 7 -4.64 -6.86 -15.47
N GLU A 8 -4.68 -5.57 -15.80
CA GLU A 8 -3.63 -4.62 -15.47
C GLU A 8 -3.46 -4.44 -13.95
N TYR A 9 -4.55 -4.33 -13.18
CA TYR A 9 -4.46 -4.20 -11.71
C TYR A 9 -3.89 -5.44 -11.03
N ILE A 10 -4.25 -6.63 -11.54
CA ILE A 10 -3.67 -7.88 -11.04
C ILE A 10 -2.15 -7.89 -11.30
N LYS A 11 -1.73 -7.43 -12.48
CA LYS A 11 -0.31 -7.34 -12.85
C LYS A 11 0.43 -6.33 -11.97
N LEU A 12 -0.13 -5.14 -11.75
CA LEU A 12 0.44 -4.08 -10.92
C LEU A 12 0.58 -4.48 -9.44
N SER A 13 -0.35 -5.26 -8.90
CA SER A 13 -0.30 -5.75 -7.51
C SER A 13 0.54 -7.03 -7.32
N SER A 14 1.01 -7.63 -8.42
CA SER A 14 1.81 -8.84 -8.39
C SER A 14 3.23 -8.58 -7.88
N ARG A 15 3.88 -9.64 -7.39
CA ARG A 15 5.30 -9.58 -7.00
C ARG A 15 6.25 -9.35 -8.19
N ASN A 16 5.81 -9.71 -9.39
CA ASN A 16 6.62 -9.71 -10.62
C ASN A 16 6.34 -8.46 -11.49
N VAL A 17 5.79 -7.39 -10.91
CA VAL A 17 5.49 -6.19 -11.67
C VAL A 17 6.78 -5.56 -12.17
N ASP A 18 6.79 -5.27 -13.46
CA ASP A 18 7.85 -4.52 -14.10
C ASP A 18 7.57 -3.02 -13.95
N PHE A 19 8.27 -2.38 -13.03
CA PHE A 19 8.14 -0.95 -12.77
C PHE A 19 8.51 -0.07 -13.97
N GLN A 20 9.37 -0.56 -14.88
CA GLN A 20 9.80 0.23 -16.04
C GLN A 20 8.67 0.40 -17.06
N ASN A 21 7.78 -0.60 -17.15
CA ASN A 21 6.73 -0.67 -18.16
C ASN A 21 5.31 -0.51 -17.55
N ALA A 22 5.21 -0.23 -16.26
CA ALA A 22 3.94 -0.04 -15.56
C ALA A 22 3.42 1.40 -15.72
N ASP A 23 2.13 1.56 -16.04
CA ASP A 23 1.47 2.86 -16.00
C ASP A 23 0.85 3.14 -14.63
N TRP A 24 1.57 3.89 -13.79
CA TRP A 24 1.11 4.27 -12.44
C TRP A 24 0.06 5.38 -12.42
N ARG A 25 -0.25 5.97 -13.59
CA ARG A 25 -1.29 6.99 -13.77
C ARG A 25 -2.66 6.36 -14.00
N LEU A 26 -2.72 5.03 -14.19
CA LEU A 26 -3.96 4.29 -14.37
C LEU A 26 -4.81 4.39 -13.11
N ILE A 27 -5.86 5.21 -13.17
CA ILE A 27 -6.89 5.35 -12.13
C ILE A 27 -8.26 4.87 -12.60
N ASP A 28 -8.33 4.24 -13.78
CA ASP A 28 -9.56 3.65 -14.29
C ASP A 28 -10.07 2.57 -13.34
N GLY A 29 -11.40 2.54 -13.17
CA GLY A 29 -12.04 1.66 -12.19
C GLY A 29 -11.90 2.08 -10.73
N ILE A 30 -11.20 3.20 -10.45
CA ILE A 30 -11.12 3.78 -9.11
C ILE A 30 -12.13 4.93 -8.96
N GLU A 31 -13.02 4.77 -8.00
CA GLU A 31 -13.92 5.83 -7.56
C GLU A 31 -13.43 6.39 -6.22
N TYR A 32 -13.36 7.70 -6.10
CA TYR A 32 -12.97 8.38 -4.86
C TYR A 32 -13.88 9.59 -4.60
N PRO A 33 -14.21 9.88 -3.33
CA PRO A 33 -14.99 11.06 -2.97
C PRO A 33 -14.13 12.33 -3.08
N SER A 34 -14.77 13.49 -2.95
CA SER A 34 -14.07 14.75 -2.72
C SER A 34 -13.15 14.65 -1.49
N GLY A 35 -11.89 15.08 -1.64
CA GLY A 35 -10.92 15.10 -0.56
C GLY A 35 -10.72 16.49 0.05
N LYS A 36 -10.21 16.53 1.28
CA LYS A 36 -9.79 17.78 1.94
C LYS A 36 -8.35 18.11 1.53
N SER A 37 -8.09 19.33 1.11
CA SER A 37 -6.72 19.80 0.84
C SER A 37 -5.90 19.82 2.13
N MET A 38 -4.72 19.21 2.08
CA MET A 38 -3.74 19.14 3.17
C MET A 38 -2.32 19.32 2.61
N ALA A 39 -1.36 19.49 3.51
CA ALA A 39 0.06 19.59 3.18
C ALA A 39 0.84 18.42 3.79
N LEU A 40 1.87 17.98 3.08
CA LEU A 40 2.85 16.99 3.53
C LEU A 40 3.91 17.67 4.40
N THR A 41 4.50 16.92 5.32
CA THR A 41 5.74 17.35 5.99
C THR A 41 6.94 17.20 5.07
N GLU A 42 8.07 17.85 5.37
CA GLU A 42 9.31 17.70 4.61
C GLU A 42 9.79 16.23 4.54
N VAL A 43 9.65 15.50 5.65
CA VAL A 43 9.99 14.07 5.73
C VAL A 43 9.08 13.26 4.80
N GLU A 44 7.78 13.55 4.77
CA GLU A 44 6.83 12.87 3.89
C GLU A 44 7.10 13.16 2.41
N VAL A 45 7.44 14.41 2.06
CA VAL A 45 7.85 14.78 0.70
C VAL A 45 9.10 14.00 0.28
N LYS A 46 10.11 13.88 1.15
CA LYS A 46 11.33 13.11 0.88
C LYS A 46 11.03 11.63 0.62
N HIS A 47 10.16 11.02 1.44
CA HIS A 47 9.77 9.62 1.26
C HIS A 47 8.94 9.40 -0.01
N LEU A 48 8.03 10.32 -0.34
CA LEU A 48 7.28 10.29 -1.60
C LEU A 48 8.19 10.45 -2.82
N PHE A 49 9.16 11.36 -2.76
CA PHE A 49 10.17 11.51 -3.81
C PHE A 49 10.93 10.20 -4.07
N GLN A 50 11.42 9.56 -3.01
CA GLN A 50 12.08 8.26 -3.12
C GLN A 50 11.14 7.17 -3.69
N MET A 51 9.88 7.15 -3.27
CA MET A 51 8.87 6.23 -3.79
C MET A 51 8.62 6.44 -5.29
N TYR A 52 8.43 7.69 -5.71
CA TYR A 52 8.22 8.01 -7.12
C TYR A 52 9.44 7.68 -7.98
N GLY A 53 10.66 7.84 -7.46
CA GLY A 53 11.89 7.38 -8.12
C GLY A 53 11.89 5.86 -8.40
N VAL A 54 11.23 5.07 -7.56
CA VAL A 54 11.03 3.62 -7.81
C VAL A 54 9.94 3.37 -8.84
N LEU A 55 8.85 4.15 -8.84
CA LEU A 55 7.77 4.00 -9.81
C LEU A 55 8.18 4.38 -11.23
N TYR A 56 9.04 5.39 -11.36
CA TYR A 56 9.43 5.97 -12.64
C TYR A 56 10.95 5.89 -12.82
N PRO A 57 11.53 4.68 -12.91
CA PRO A 57 12.98 4.50 -12.97
C PRO A 57 13.62 5.13 -14.22
N ASN A 58 12.84 5.32 -15.28
CA ASN A 58 13.28 5.84 -16.57
C ASN A 58 13.01 7.34 -16.74
N ILE A 59 12.43 8.01 -15.73
CA ILE A 59 12.09 9.42 -15.79
C ILE A 59 12.89 10.16 -14.72
N ALA A 60 13.57 11.23 -15.11
CA ALA A 60 14.29 12.08 -14.17
C ALA A 60 13.29 12.89 -13.33
N ILE A 61 12.95 12.38 -12.16
CA ILE A 61 12.13 13.09 -11.18
C ILE A 61 13.03 14.01 -10.35
N SER A 62 12.69 15.29 -10.31
CA SER A 62 13.34 16.27 -9.42
C SER A 62 12.55 16.41 -8.12
N ALA A 63 13.17 16.95 -7.07
CA ALA A 63 12.47 17.16 -5.79
C ALA A 63 11.28 18.12 -5.93
N GLU A 64 11.39 19.11 -6.82
CA GLU A 64 10.37 20.12 -7.13
C GLU A 64 9.17 19.51 -7.88
N SER A 65 9.34 18.33 -8.47
CA SER A 65 8.26 17.61 -9.17
C SER A 65 7.20 17.05 -8.21
N VAL A 66 7.57 16.84 -6.93
CA VAL A 66 6.70 16.31 -5.89
C VAL A 66 5.93 17.45 -5.23
N CYS A 67 4.61 17.47 -5.40
CA CYS A 67 3.78 18.51 -4.79
C CYS A 67 3.77 18.41 -3.25
N ILE A 68 3.86 19.53 -2.56
CA ILE A 68 3.68 19.56 -1.09
C ILE A 68 2.20 19.34 -0.72
N SER A 69 1.28 19.75 -1.58
CA SER A 69 -0.16 19.66 -1.34
C SER A 69 -0.76 18.35 -1.87
N TYR A 70 -1.76 17.84 -1.18
CA TYR A 70 -2.56 16.69 -1.60
C TYR A 70 -4.00 16.82 -1.14
N ARG A 71 -4.89 16.02 -1.73
CA ARG A 71 -6.26 15.87 -1.23
C ARG A 71 -6.38 14.57 -0.44
N SER A 72 -6.74 14.67 0.82
CA SER A 72 -6.99 13.50 1.67
C SER A 72 -8.41 13.00 1.48
N VAL A 73 -8.55 11.71 1.16
CA VAL A 73 -9.84 11.03 1.00
C VAL A 73 -10.05 10.00 2.09
N ARG A 74 -11.31 9.79 2.48
CA ARG A 74 -11.66 8.88 3.59
C ARG A 74 -11.71 7.40 3.18
N GLN A 75 -11.99 7.16 1.90
CA GLN A 75 -12.08 5.84 1.30
C GLN A 75 -11.94 5.98 -0.21
N VAL A 76 -11.63 4.87 -0.87
CA VAL A 76 -11.68 4.72 -2.33
C VAL A 76 -12.35 3.38 -2.66
N SER A 77 -12.94 3.26 -3.84
CA SER A 77 -13.51 2.02 -4.35
C SER A 77 -12.72 1.63 -5.59
N ILE A 78 -12.13 0.43 -5.57
CA ILE A 78 -11.40 -0.14 -6.71
C ILE A 78 -12.28 -1.24 -7.26
N TYR A 79 -12.87 -1.05 -8.44
CA TYR A 79 -13.80 -1.99 -9.07
C TYR A 79 -14.95 -2.47 -8.15
N GLY A 80 -15.42 -1.58 -7.27
CA GLY A 80 -16.48 -1.87 -6.28
C GLY A 80 -15.96 -2.40 -4.93
N SER A 81 -14.66 -2.70 -4.81
CA SER A 81 -14.02 -3.06 -3.55
C SER A 81 -13.59 -1.81 -2.79
N ILE A 82 -14.25 -1.57 -1.66
CA ILE A 82 -13.92 -0.43 -0.80
C ILE A 82 -12.58 -0.67 -0.09
N LEU A 83 -11.72 0.35 -0.14
CA LEU A 83 -10.55 0.55 0.71
C LEU A 83 -10.80 1.74 1.64
N GLY A 84 -10.62 1.52 2.93
CA GLY A 84 -10.77 2.56 3.95
C GLY A 84 -9.43 3.00 4.51
N ALA A 85 -9.49 3.97 5.42
CA ALA A 85 -8.37 4.37 6.26
C ALA A 85 -8.70 4.13 7.75
N LYS A 86 -7.66 4.01 8.59
CA LYS A 86 -7.71 3.67 10.03
C LYS A 86 -8.73 4.49 10.82
N HIS A 87 -8.84 5.78 10.54
CA HIS A 87 -9.76 6.70 11.24
C HIS A 87 -11.10 6.92 10.52
N GLY A 88 -11.41 6.09 9.53
CA GLY A 88 -12.67 6.14 8.78
C GLY A 88 -13.70 5.12 9.26
N ARG A 89 -14.97 5.31 8.85
CA ARG A 89 -16.05 4.32 9.07
C ARG A 89 -15.74 2.96 8.44
N SER A 90 -14.91 2.95 7.41
CA SER A 90 -14.48 1.77 6.66
C SER A 90 -13.16 1.18 7.19
N TYR A 91 -12.80 1.36 8.47
CA TYR A 91 -11.52 0.92 9.05
C TYR A 91 -11.22 -0.57 8.85
N ARG A 92 -12.25 -1.42 8.82
CA ARG A 92 -12.09 -2.87 8.54
C ARG A 92 -11.55 -3.14 7.13
N SER A 93 -11.76 -2.19 6.22
CA SER A 93 -11.23 -2.22 4.85
C SER A 93 -9.89 -1.49 4.71
N ALA A 94 -9.25 -1.10 5.83
CA ALA A 94 -7.91 -0.51 5.83
C ALA A 94 -6.79 -1.56 5.95
N MET A 95 -7.15 -2.82 6.23
CA MET A 95 -6.19 -3.92 6.40
C MET A 95 -5.85 -4.55 5.06
N ILE A 96 -4.60 -4.41 4.61
CA ILE A 96 -4.14 -4.81 3.27
C ILE A 96 -2.91 -5.70 3.32
N LEU A 97 -2.77 -6.54 2.30
CA LEU A 97 -1.57 -7.30 1.97
C LEU A 97 -0.95 -6.71 0.70
N ALA A 98 0.38 -6.53 0.68
CA ALA A 98 1.07 -6.09 -0.53
C ALA A 98 2.50 -6.60 -0.61
N HIS A 99 2.96 -6.85 -1.84
CA HIS A 99 4.38 -7.10 -2.16
C HIS A 99 5.06 -5.73 -2.34
N TRP A 100 5.34 -5.02 -1.25
CA TRP A 100 5.78 -3.62 -1.30
C TRP A 100 6.88 -3.26 -0.31
N SER A 101 6.73 -3.58 0.97
CA SER A 101 7.78 -3.35 1.97
C SER A 101 8.72 -4.57 2.02
N ASP A 102 10.02 -4.32 2.18
CA ASP A 102 11.03 -5.37 2.42
C ASP A 102 11.23 -5.72 3.90
N GLY A 103 10.57 -5.02 4.84
CA GLY A 103 10.75 -5.22 6.28
C GLY A 103 11.63 -4.17 6.96
N ASP A 104 12.42 -3.42 6.18
CA ASP A 104 13.40 -2.44 6.68
C ASP A 104 13.09 -1.02 6.19
N CYS A 105 11.79 -0.71 6.09
CA CYS A 105 11.27 0.60 5.69
C CYS A 105 11.61 0.97 4.23
N LYS A 106 12.10 0.03 3.42
CA LYS A 106 12.43 0.24 2.02
C LYS A 106 11.42 -0.46 1.12
N ILE A 107 11.31 0.08 -0.09
CA ILE A 107 10.46 -0.50 -1.11
C ILE A 107 11.18 -1.73 -1.63
N ALA A 108 10.51 -2.87 -1.58
CA ALA A 108 11.02 -4.13 -2.11
C ALA A 108 11.28 -4.00 -3.62
N GLY A 109 12.52 -4.25 -4.02
CA GLY A 109 12.90 -4.29 -5.43
C GLY A 109 12.32 -5.52 -6.14
N CYS A 110 12.23 -5.45 -7.48
CA CYS A 110 11.77 -6.54 -8.33
C CYS A 110 12.62 -7.84 -8.22
N ASN A 111 13.83 -7.74 -7.68
CA ASN A 111 14.77 -8.87 -7.51
C ASN A 111 14.71 -9.51 -6.11
N ALA A 112 13.76 -9.12 -5.25
CA ALA A 112 13.61 -9.72 -3.92
C ALA A 112 13.10 -11.17 -4.05
N VAL A 113 14.01 -12.13 -3.85
CA VAL A 113 13.77 -13.58 -4.05
C VAL A 113 12.63 -14.11 -3.17
N ASP A 114 12.49 -13.58 -1.94
CA ASP A 114 11.49 -14.01 -0.96
C ASP A 114 10.39 -12.97 -0.70
N LEU A 115 9.97 -12.23 -1.74
CA LEU A 115 8.93 -11.21 -1.59
C LEU A 115 7.54 -11.83 -1.30
N THR A 116 7.28 -12.05 -0.02
CA THR A 116 5.97 -12.41 0.52
C THR A 116 5.12 -11.15 0.74
N PRO A 117 3.80 -11.22 0.55
CA PRO A 117 2.94 -10.06 0.77
C PRO A 117 2.88 -9.75 2.26
N ARG A 118 3.27 -8.53 2.65
CA ARG A 118 3.30 -8.12 4.05
C ARG A 118 1.98 -7.45 4.44
N PRO A 119 1.47 -7.67 5.66
CA PRO A 119 0.26 -7.03 6.13
C PRO A 119 0.56 -5.62 6.63
N GLY A 120 -0.35 -4.71 6.29
CA GLY A 120 -0.30 -3.34 6.76
C GLY A 120 -1.70 -2.77 6.99
N GLN A 121 -1.74 -1.62 7.66
CA GLN A 121 -2.95 -0.84 7.87
C GLN A 121 -2.82 0.52 7.19
N ILE A 122 -3.78 0.86 6.34
CA ILE A 122 -3.86 2.17 5.70
C ILE A 122 -4.20 3.22 6.76
N GLU A 123 -3.30 4.17 6.97
CA GLU A 123 -3.52 5.33 7.84
C GLU A 123 -4.23 6.47 7.12
N LYS A 124 -3.82 6.75 5.87
CA LYS A 124 -4.35 7.83 5.04
C LYS A 124 -4.40 7.42 3.58
N LEU A 125 -5.37 7.96 2.86
CA LEU A 125 -5.45 7.89 1.40
C LEU A 125 -5.26 9.32 0.86
N LEU A 126 -4.39 9.45 -0.14
CA LEU A 126 -3.89 10.69 -0.69
C LEU A 126 -4.08 10.70 -2.21
N LEU A 127 -4.84 11.66 -2.70
CA LEU A 127 -4.82 12.07 -4.10
C LEU A 127 -3.69 13.09 -4.24
N HIS A 128 -2.58 12.64 -4.80
CA HIS A 128 -1.32 13.37 -4.85
C HIS A 128 -0.93 13.65 -6.30
N ASN A 129 -0.50 14.87 -6.59
CA ASN A 129 -0.08 15.23 -7.94
C ASN A 129 1.46 15.18 -8.04
N LEU A 130 1.93 14.67 -9.17
CA LEU A 130 3.35 14.63 -9.51
C LEU A 130 3.52 15.29 -10.88
N PHE A 131 4.51 16.18 -11.02
CA PHE A 131 4.86 16.74 -12.31
C PHE A 131 5.84 15.79 -13.03
N VAL A 132 5.43 15.24 -14.17
CA VAL A 132 6.21 14.29 -14.98
C VAL A 132 6.06 14.67 -16.44
N ASP A 133 7.16 14.72 -17.18
CA ASP A 133 7.18 15.03 -18.62
C ASP A 133 6.39 16.30 -18.99
N GLY A 134 6.54 17.35 -18.20
CA GLY A 134 5.86 18.64 -18.43
C GLY A 134 4.37 18.65 -18.08
N LYS A 135 3.83 17.58 -17.47
CA LYS A 135 2.41 17.44 -17.15
C LYS A 135 2.17 17.09 -15.68
N MET A 136 1.10 17.64 -15.12
CA MET A 136 0.62 17.24 -13.80
C MET A 136 -0.14 15.92 -13.90
N CYS A 137 0.35 14.88 -13.23
CA CYS A 137 -0.24 13.55 -13.19
C CYS A 137 -0.80 13.25 -11.79
N LEU A 138 -2.08 12.90 -11.72
CA LEU A 138 -2.75 12.52 -10.48
C LEU A 138 -2.43 11.06 -10.13
N HIS A 139 -2.07 10.82 -8.87
CA HIS A 139 -1.84 9.50 -8.31
C HIS A 139 -2.70 9.29 -7.08
N LEU A 140 -3.14 8.06 -6.87
CA LEU A 140 -3.79 7.66 -5.64
C LEU A 140 -2.84 6.80 -4.81
N ILE A 141 -2.38 7.39 -3.72
CA ILE A 141 -1.38 6.82 -2.82
C ILE A 141 -2.02 6.55 -1.46
N ALA A 142 -1.59 5.48 -0.80
CA ALA A 142 -1.89 5.24 0.61
C ALA A 142 -0.64 5.45 1.46
N LYS A 143 -0.81 6.06 2.63
CA LYS A 143 0.15 5.97 3.74
C LYS A 143 -0.23 4.76 4.58
N VAL A 144 0.69 3.80 4.74
CA VAL A 144 0.49 2.51 5.39
C VAL A 144 1.49 2.36 6.53
N ILE A 145 1.02 1.84 7.66
CA ILE A 145 1.86 1.28 8.72
C ILE A 145 1.95 -0.23 8.53
N TRP A 146 3.16 -0.75 8.42
CA TRP A 146 3.42 -2.18 8.22
C TRP A 146 3.62 -2.87 9.57
N PHE A 147 2.99 -4.03 9.76
CA PHE A 147 3.21 -4.83 10.97
C PHE A 147 4.59 -5.48 10.92
N THR A 148 5.23 -5.63 12.08
CA THR A 148 6.54 -6.30 12.16
C THR A 148 6.40 -7.80 12.40
N GLU A 149 7.39 -8.54 11.91
CA GLU A 149 7.42 -9.99 12.03
C GLU A 149 7.64 -10.47 13.47
N LEU A 150 7.25 -11.72 13.69
CA LEU A 150 7.59 -12.53 14.84
C LEU A 150 8.58 -13.61 14.41
N ASP A 151 9.19 -14.27 15.40
CA ASP A 151 9.98 -15.47 15.19
C ASP A 151 9.18 -16.50 14.36
N GLU A 152 9.84 -17.16 13.40
CA GLU A 152 9.18 -18.04 12.39
C GLU A 152 8.25 -19.11 12.99
N SER A 153 8.61 -19.65 14.16
CA SER A 153 7.77 -20.63 14.88
C SER A 153 6.41 -20.08 15.32
N LEU A 154 6.33 -18.78 15.64
CA LEU A 154 5.07 -18.12 16.00
C LEU A 154 4.34 -17.63 14.75
N LYS A 155 5.08 -17.08 13.78
CA LYS A 155 4.53 -16.57 12.52
C LYS A 155 3.67 -17.62 11.81
N ASN A 156 4.16 -18.86 11.74
CA ASN A 156 3.50 -19.96 11.01
C ASN A 156 2.72 -20.94 11.92
N MET A 157 2.43 -20.57 13.18
CA MET A 157 1.82 -21.48 14.16
C MET A 157 0.49 -22.09 13.70
N TYR A 158 -0.30 -21.36 12.91
CA TYR A 158 -1.62 -21.80 12.44
C TYR A 158 -1.58 -22.51 11.07
N GLY A 159 -0.41 -22.65 10.46
CA GLY A 159 -0.26 -23.19 9.10
C GLY A 159 -0.73 -22.22 8.01
N LYS A 160 -0.29 -22.46 6.78
CA LYS A 160 -0.68 -21.62 5.62
C LYS A 160 -2.20 -21.72 5.36
N PRO A 161 -2.87 -20.62 4.97
CA PRO A 161 -2.32 -19.30 4.65
C PRO A 161 -2.30 -18.32 5.84
N VAL A 162 -2.48 -18.78 7.07
CA VAL A 162 -2.62 -17.92 8.26
C VAL A 162 -1.25 -17.58 8.84
N GLU A 163 -1.00 -16.29 9.02
CA GLU A 163 0.24 -15.78 9.60
C GLU A 163 -0.02 -14.95 10.87
N VAL A 164 0.97 -14.90 11.76
CA VAL A 164 0.91 -14.13 13.01
C VAL A 164 1.97 -13.04 12.99
N TRP A 165 1.53 -11.80 13.24
CA TRP A 165 2.36 -10.60 13.21
C TRP A 165 2.24 -9.83 14.54
N ARG A 166 3.21 -8.97 14.87
CA ARG A 166 3.08 -8.09 16.04
C ARG A 166 1.99 -7.04 15.79
N SER A 167 1.06 -6.85 16.74
CA SER A 167 -0.01 -5.85 16.58
C SER A 167 0.33 -4.48 17.14
N ASP A 168 1.36 -4.41 17.99
CA ASP A 168 1.80 -3.22 18.73
C ASP A 168 3.20 -2.73 18.32
N SER A 169 3.77 -3.34 17.28
CA SER A 169 5.06 -2.96 16.71
C SER A 169 4.90 -2.81 15.20
N PHE A 170 5.39 -1.69 14.70
CA PHE A 170 5.31 -1.30 13.30
C PHE A 170 6.71 -1.01 12.78
N GLU A 171 6.88 -1.14 11.47
CA GLU A 171 8.10 -0.66 10.80
C GLU A 171 8.33 0.82 11.07
N ARG A 172 9.60 1.25 11.02
CA ARG A 172 9.93 2.67 11.11
C ARG A 172 9.45 3.39 9.84
N GLU A 173 9.32 4.71 9.92
CA GLU A 173 8.98 5.48 8.73
C GLU A 173 10.13 5.47 7.71
N GLY A 174 9.77 5.26 6.45
CA GLY A 174 10.65 5.25 5.28
C GLY A 174 9.82 5.32 4.00
N PRO A 175 10.43 5.26 2.80
CA PRO A 175 9.69 5.36 1.53
C PRO A 175 8.60 4.28 1.37
N ALA A 176 8.76 3.10 1.98
CA ALA A 176 7.79 2.01 1.91
C ALA A 176 6.43 2.34 2.56
N VAL A 177 6.34 3.37 3.40
CA VAL A 177 5.06 3.78 4.00
C VAL A 177 4.10 4.34 2.95
N PHE A 178 4.62 4.83 1.82
CA PHE A 178 3.80 5.28 0.70
C PHE A 178 3.72 4.19 -0.34
N ILE A 179 2.50 3.83 -0.74
CA ILE A 179 2.23 2.78 -1.71
C ILE A 179 1.13 3.23 -2.68
N PRO A 180 1.30 3.08 -4.01
CA PRO A 180 0.20 3.24 -4.96
C PRO A 180 -0.90 2.23 -4.66
N VAL A 181 -2.17 2.62 -4.68
CA VAL A 181 -3.25 1.68 -4.36
C VAL A 181 -3.32 0.49 -5.32
N GLN A 182 -2.81 0.66 -6.56
CA GLN A 182 -2.68 -0.40 -7.56
C GLN A 182 -1.71 -1.52 -7.12
N ARG A 183 -0.80 -1.25 -6.17
CA ARG A 183 0.13 -2.25 -5.60
C ARG A 183 -0.48 -3.12 -4.52
N MET A 184 -1.66 -2.76 -4.01
CA MET A 184 -2.30 -3.52 -2.95
C MET A 184 -2.88 -4.81 -3.52
N LYS A 185 -2.41 -5.94 -3.00
CA LYS A 185 -2.80 -7.27 -3.49
C LYS A 185 -4.22 -7.61 -3.08
N SER A 186 -4.48 -7.59 -1.77
CA SER A 186 -5.77 -8.00 -1.22
C SER A 186 -6.01 -7.39 0.16
N LYS A 187 -7.25 -7.51 0.64
CA LYS A 187 -7.57 -7.32 2.06
C LYS A 187 -7.32 -8.61 2.83
N PHE A 188 -7.19 -8.52 4.14
CA PHE A 188 -7.14 -9.69 5.01
C PHE A 188 -8.20 -9.62 6.11
N VAL A 189 -8.60 -10.79 6.59
CA VAL A 189 -9.39 -10.93 7.82
C VAL A 189 -8.42 -11.12 8.97
N TYR A 190 -8.77 -10.60 10.14
CA TYR A 190 -7.87 -10.63 11.29
C TYR A 190 -8.56 -10.79 12.62
N ALA A 191 -7.77 -11.23 13.61
CA ALA A 191 -8.12 -11.24 15.02
C ALA A 191 -6.92 -10.77 15.85
N TYR A 192 -7.17 -9.93 16.86
CA TYR A 192 -6.17 -9.59 17.85
C TYR A 192 -6.15 -10.63 18.96
N LYS A 193 -4.96 -11.02 19.42
CA LYS A 193 -4.78 -11.98 20.50
C LYS A 193 -3.50 -11.69 21.29
N THR A 194 -3.39 -12.27 22.47
CA THR A 194 -2.12 -12.37 23.19
C THR A 194 -1.62 -13.81 23.12
N ILE A 195 -0.42 -14.03 22.57
CA ILE A 195 0.22 -15.35 22.46
C ILE A 195 1.59 -15.26 23.12
N LYS A 196 1.85 -16.10 24.14
CA LYS A 196 3.10 -16.08 24.92
C LYS A 196 3.49 -14.66 25.37
N SER A 197 2.52 -13.92 25.93
CA SER A 197 2.65 -12.53 26.39
C SER A 197 2.98 -11.49 25.30
N LYS A 198 2.98 -11.87 24.01
CA LYS A 198 3.12 -10.93 22.88
C LYS A 198 1.74 -10.55 22.36
N LYS A 199 1.48 -9.26 22.13
CA LYS A 199 0.25 -8.79 21.46
C LYS A 199 0.40 -8.99 19.96
N VAL A 200 -0.52 -9.76 19.38
CA VAL A 200 -0.42 -10.19 17.99
C VAL A 200 -1.68 -9.91 17.20
N ILE A 201 -1.50 -9.77 15.90
CA ILE A 201 -2.57 -9.81 14.90
C ILE A 201 -2.41 -11.09 14.10
N ILE A 202 -3.47 -11.91 14.11
CA ILE A 202 -3.57 -13.10 13.28
C ILE A 202 -4.14 -12.63 11.95
N VAL A 203 -3.47 -12.94 10.85
CA VAL A 203 -3.76 -12.47 9.49
C VAL A 203 -4.15 -13.65 8.63
N CYS A 204 -5.33 -13.59 8.03
CA CYS A 204 -5.79 -14.56 7.03
C CYS A 204 -6.08 -13.81 5.71
N PRO A 205 -5.29 -14.03 4.65
CA PRO A 205 -5.52 -13.42 3.36
C PRO A 205 -6.94 -13.68 2.86
N ARG A 206 -7.57 -12.69 2.23
CA ARG A 206 -8.75 -12.96 1.41
C ARG A 206 -8.26 -13.31 0.01
N ASP A 207 -8.73 -14.43 -0.53
CA ASP A 207 -8.31 -14.94 -1.85
C ASP A 207 -8.74 -14.05 -3.03
N ARG A 208 -9.51 -12.98 -2.76
CA ARG A 208 -9.89 -12.00 -3.79
C ARG A 208 -8.88 -10.87 -3.81
N TYR A 209 -8.35 -10.61 -5.00
CA TYR A 209 -7.68 -9.34 -5.29
C TYR A 209 -8.63 -8.18 -4.99
N LEU A 210 -8.08 -6.96 -4.90
CA LEU A 210 -8.91 -5.76 -4.74
C LEU A 210 -9.78 -5.44 -5.96
N VAL A 211 -9.59 -6.19 -7.05
CA VAL A 211 -10.31 -6.15 -8.33
C VAL A 211 -11.30 -7.29 -8.47
#